data_AF-A0A942BPJ9-F1
#
_entry.id   AF-A0A942BPJ9-F1
#
_cell.length_a   1.000
_cell.length_b   1.000
_cell.length_c   1.000
_cell.angle_alpha   90.00
_cell.angle_beta   90.00
_cell.angle_gamma   90.00
#
_symmetry.space_group_name_H-M   'P 1'
#
loop_
_entity.id
_entity.type
_entity.pdbx_description
1 polymer ?
#
loop_
_entity_poly.entity_id
_entity_poly.type
_entity_poly.pdbx_seq_one_letter_code
_entity_poly.pdbx_strand_id
1 'polypeptide(L)'
;MHRALILFAMPALLAAQEAPKAVVKTGLGIENYEITGESSDFTVAPDTQIHAWVKVTGVTDGSITLVFLKGDQEKSKQDLKVPHSPYRTHAYRTFRKGDDGAWSVKVIGADGSMLGSTQFKVAIKAGEEK
;
A
#
# COMPACT_ATOMS: atom_id res chain seq x y z
N MET A 1 -59.83 4.54 30.31
CA MET A 1 -58.60 4.35 31.10
C MET A 1 -57.45 4.10 30.13
N HIS A 2 -56.46 4.98 30.15
CA HIS A 2 -55.39 5.05 29.16
C HIS A 2 -54.30 4.01 29.44
N ARG A 3 -53.87 3.26 28.42
CA ARG A 3 -52.57 2.58 28.40
C ARG A 3 -51.84 2.96 27.12
N ALA A 4 -51.06 4.03 27.21
CA ALA A 4 -50.10 4.41 26.19
C ALA A 4 -48.89 3.47 26.30
N LEU A 5 -48.68 2.63 25.29
CA LEU A 5 -47.47 1.85 25.13
C LEU A 5 -46.44 2.76 24.42
N ILE A 6 -45.53 3.37 25.17
CA ILE A 6 -44.43 4.15 24.60
C ILE A 6 -43.41 3.16 24.04
N LEU A 7 -43.36 3.02 22.72
CA LEU A 7 -42.27 2.39 22.01
C LEU A 7 -41.05 3.32 22.09
N PHE A 8 -40.05 2.96 22.89
CA PHE A 8 -38.77 3.67 22.94
C PHE A 8 -37.91 3.15 21.79
N ALA A 9 -37.98 3.79 20.62
CA ALA A 9 -37.04 3.53 19.53
C ALA A 9 -35.72 4.24 19.87
N MET A 10 -34.73 3.51 20.38
CA MET A 10 -33.36 4.02 20.51
C MET A 10 -32.74 4.13 19.11
N PRO A 11 -32.24 5.30 18.68
CA PRO A 11 -31.41 5.37 17.49
C PRO A 11 -30.06 4.76 17.83
N ALA A 12 -29.76 3.59 17.26
CA ALA A 12 -28.41 3.06 17.26
C ALA A 12 -27.53 4.03 16.47
N LEU A 13 -26.72 4.82 17.17
CA LEU A 13 -25.67 5.62 16.57
C LEU A 13 -24.61 4.64 16.04
N LEU A 14 -24.72 4.22 14.78
CA LEU A 14 -23.60 3.57 14.11
C LEU A 14 -22.48 4.60 14.05
N ALA A 15 -21.44 4.42 14.86
CA ALA A 15 -20.17 5.08 14.62
C ALA A 15 -19.76 4.72 13.19
N ALA A 16 -19.67 5.71 12.31
CA ALA A 16 -19.20 5.52 10.95
C ALA A 16 -17.75 5.01 11.02
N GLN A 17 -17.57 3.70 10.86
CA GLN A 17 -16.26 3.10 10.76
C GLN A 17 -15.62 3.62 9.47
N GLU A 18 -14.49 4.32 9.57
CA GLU A 18 -13.79 4.83 8.39
C GLU A 18 -13.50 3.66 7.44
N ALA A 19 -13.91 3.82 6.17
CA ALA A 19 -13.63 2.83 5.15
C ALA A 19 -12.11 2.58 5.05
N PRO A 20 -11.67 1.32 4.93
CA PRO A 20 -10.27 0.97 4.71
C PRO A 20 -9.65 1.77 3.55
N LYS A 21 -8.50 2.40 3.81
CA LYS A 21 -7.74 3.17 2.82
C LYS A 21 -6.25 3.07 3.09
N ALA A 22 -5.44 3.17 2.04
CA ALA A 22 -3.99 3.10 2.11
C ALA A 22 -3.34 4.26 1.35
N VAL A 23 -2.40 4.94 2.01
CA VAL A 23 -1.47 5.86 1.36
C VAL A 23 -0.21 5.08 1.00
N VAL A 24 0.24 5.18 -0.25
CA VAL A 24 1.41 4.46 -0.78
C VAL A 24 2.42 5.45 -1.33
N LYS A 25 3.68 5.29 -0.94
CA LYS A 25 4.81 6.07 -1.43
C LYS A 25 5.93 5.14 -1.89
N THR A 26 6.67 5.55 -2.91
CA THR A 26 7.84 4.82 -3.40
C THR A 26 9.12 5.58 -3.14
N GLY A 27 10.19 4.87 -2.81
CA GLY A 27 11.49 5.45 -2.54
C GLY A 27 12.61 4.42 -2.51
N LEU A 28 13.82 4.88 -2.20
CA LEU A 28 15.04 4.07 -2.25
C LEU A 28 15.38 3.39 -0.90
N GLY A 29 14.69 3.75 0.18
CA GLY A 29 14.93 3.15 1.48
C GLY A 29 13.85 3.45 2.50
N ILE A 30 13.96 2.80 3.66
CA ILE A 30 13.12 3.06 4.83
C ILE A 30 14.04 3.39 6.00
N GLU A 31 13.86 4.56 6.60
CA GLU A 31 14.57 4.97 7.81
C GLU A 31 13.57 5.52 8.82
N ASN A 32 13.68 5.11 10.09
CA ASN A 32 12.77 5.53 11.16
C ASN A 32 11.27 5.35 10.81
N TYR A 33 10.93 4.26 10.10
CA TYR A 33 9.57 3.97 9.60
C TYR A 33 8.99 4.97 8.60
N GLU A 34 9.83 5.79 7.99
CA GLU A 34 9.46 6.73 6.92
C GLU A 34 10.24 6.39 5.63
N ILE A 35 9.66 6.77 4.50
CA ILE A 35 10.28 6.58 3.20
C ILE A 35 11.45 7.57 3.02
N THR A 36 12.57 7.08 2.49
CA THR A 36 13.71 7.91 2.07
C THR A 36 13.91 7.80 0.57
N GLY A 37 14.41 8.88 -0.03
CA GLY A 37 14.52 8.99 -1.50
C GLY A 37 13.16 8.84 -2.20
N GLU A 38 12.11 9.43 -1.63
CA GLU A 38 10.76 9.41 -2.22
C GLU A 38 10.79 9.99 -3.64
N SER A 39 10.30 9.23 -4.61
CA SER A 39 10.24 9.65 -6.01
C SER A 39 9.18 8.87 -6.78
N SER A 40 8.68 9.48 -7.86
CA SER A 40 7.92 8.81 -8.92
C SER A 40 8.81 8.37 -10.09
N ASP A 41 10.07 8.78 -10.12
CA ASP A 41 11.00 8.54 -11.23
C ASP A 41 12.37 8.15 -10.67
N PHE A 42 12.82 6.94 -11.01
CA PHE A 42 14.06 6.37 -10.49
C PHE A 42 15.03 6.09 -11.64
N THR A 43 16.25 6.59 -11.51
CA THR A 43 17.37 6.22 -12.38
C THR A 43 18.44 5.55 -11.53
N VAL A 44 18.47 4.21 -11.55
CA VAL A 44 19.20 3.40 -10.56
C VAL A 44 20.13 2.40 -11.22
N ALA A 45 21.13 1.90 -10.49
CA ALA A 45 21.96 0.78 -10.93
C ALA A 45 21.13 -0.52 -10.94
N PRO A 46 21.54 -1.56 -11.70
CA PRO A 46 20.95 -2.89 -11.54
C PRO A 46 21.05 -3.36 -10.09
N ASP A 47 20.11 -4.22 -9.70
CA ASP A 47 19.99 -4.82 -8.38
C ASP A 47 19.68 -3.81 -7.25
N THR A 48 19.21 -2.61 -7.60
CA THR A 48 18.70 -1.62 -6.63
C THR A 48 17.31 -2.01 -6.13
N GLN A 49 17.07 -1.84 -4.83
CA GLN A 49 15.74 -2.01 -4.22
C GLN A 49 14.95 -0.70 -4.32
N ILE A 50 13.69 -0.80 -4.75
CA ILE A 50 12.70 0.28 -4.59
C ILE A 50 11.67 -0.21 -3.58
N HIS A 51 11.47 0.59 -2.55
CA HIS A 51 10.58 0.32 -1.43
C HIS A 51 9.24 1.00 -1.69
N ALA A 52 8.16 0.28 -1.41
CA ALA A 52 6.81 0.79 -1.31
C ALA A 52 6.43 0.91 0.16
N TRP A 53 6.48 2.12 0.69
CA TRP A 53 5.98 2.45 2.02
C TRP A 53 4.46 2.59 1.98
N VAL A 54 3.78 2.04 2.98
CA VAL A 54 2.32 2.06 3.07
C VAL A 54 1.89 2.47 4.47
N LYS A 55 0.95 3.42 4.54
CA LYS A 55 0.16 3.69 5.75
C LYS A 55 -1.29 3.29 5.49
N VAL A 56 -1.77 2.32 6.26
CA VAL A 56 -3.16 1.84 6.18
C VAL A 56 -3.96 2.40 7.36
N THR A 57 -5.21 2.75 7.08
CA THR A 57 -6.22 3.21 8.04
C THR A 57 -7.54 2.50 7.77
N GLY A 58 -8.38 2.30 8.79
CA GLY A 58 -9.69 1.67 8.68
C GLY A 58 -9.67 0.14 8.61
N VAL A 59 -8.48 -0.49 8.54
CA VAL A 59 -8.33 -1.95 8.59
C VAL A 59 -8.27 -2.40 10.05
N THR A 60 -9.29 -3.15 10.50
CA THR A 60 -9.25 -3.91 11.75
C THR A 60 -8.44 -5.18 11.52
N ASP A 61 -7.55 -5.52 12.47
CA ASP A 61 -6.66 -6.69 12.50
C ASP A 61 -6.80 -7.66 11.31
N GLY A 62 -5.82 -7.65 10.41
CA GLY A 62 -5.89 -8.41 9.18
C GLY A 62 -4.61 -8.40 8.37
N SER A 63 -4.74 -8.52 7.06
CA SER A 63 -3.63 -8.47 6.13
C SER A 63 -3.94 -7.60 4.92
N ILE A 64 -2.89 -7.07 4.32
CA ILE A 64 -2.93 -6.43 3.01
C ILE A 64 -1.94 -7.14 2.09
N THR A 65 -2.20 -7.10 0.79
CA THR A 65 -1.27 -7.56 -0.24
C THR A 65 -0.76 -6.36 -1.03
N LEU A 66 0.56 -6.18 -1.07
CA LEU A 66 1.19 -5.22 -1.97
C LEU A 66 1.53 -5.94 -3.27
N VAL A 67 1.03 -5.45 -4.39
CA VAL A 67 1.25 -6.03 -5.72
C VAL A 67 2.04 -5.04 -6.56
N PHE A 68 3.24 -5.42 -7.01
CA PHE A 68 4.06 -4.67 -7.96
C PHE A 68 3.74 -5.12 -9.38
N LEU A 69 3.33 -4.17 -10.22
CA LEU A 69 2.98 -4.41 -11.61
C LEU A 69 3.89 -3.62 -12.54
N LYS A 70 4.28 -4.24 -13.66
CA LYS A 70 4.90 -3.57 -14.80
C LYS A 70 3.85 -3.44 -15.89
N GLY A 71 3.36 -2.23 -16.15
CA GLY A 71 2.08 -2.05 -16.83
C GLY A 71 0.96 -2.77 -16.07
N ASP A 72 0.24 -3.67 -16.73
CA ASP A 72 -0.84 -4.47 -16.14
C ASP A 72 -0.39 -5.87 -15.67
N GLN A 73 0.88 -6.22 -15.87
CA GLN A 73 1.40 -7.53 -15.49
C GLN A 73 1.89 -7.52 -14.04
N GLU A 74 1.31 -8.36 -13.19
CA GLU A 74 1.87 -8.66 -11.87
C GLU A 74 3.28 -9.26 -12.02
N LYS A 75 4.26 -8.67 -11.32
CA LYS A 75 5.65 -9.15 -11.31
C LYS A 75 6.06 -9.67 -9.94
N SER A 76 5.48 -9.14 -8.88
CA SER A 76 5.66 -9.67 -7.52
C SER A 76 4.54 -9.20 -6.62
N LYS A 77 4.29 -9.97 -5.55
CA LYS A 77 3.37 -9.58 -4.49
C LYS A 77 3.91 -9.98 -3.12
N GLN A 78 3.47 -9.29 -2.08
CA GLN A 78 3.85 -9.58 -0.70
C GLN A 78 2.67 -9.36 0.24
N ASP A 79 2.35 -10.39 1.02
CA ASP A 79 1.30 -10.34 2.04
C ASP A 79 1.88 -9.83 3.36
N LEU A 80 1.28 -8.79 3.92
CA LEU A 80 1.73 -8.10 5.12
C LEU A 80 0.63 -8.10 6.17
N LYS A 81 0.98 -8.47 7.40
CA LYS A 81 0.07 -8.37 8.54
C LYS A 81 -0.12 -6.91 8.96
N VAL A 82 -1.35 -6.57 9.30
CA VAL A 82 -1.79 -5.25 9.77
C VAL A 82 -2.55 -5.46 11.09
N PRO A 83 -1.85 -5.44 12.23
CA PRO A 83 -2.45 -5.81 13.52
C PRO A 83 -3.38 -4.74 14.10
N HIS A 84 -3.27 -3.49 13.66
CA HIS A 84 -4.10 -2.38 14.12
C HIS A 84 -4.24 -1.30 13.04
N SER A 85 -5.04 -0.27 13.31
CA SER A 85 -5.17 0.90 12.44
C SER A 85 -5.03 2.18 13.28
N PRO A 86 -4.25 3.18 12.83
CA PRO A 86 -3.40 3.16 11.65
C PRO A 86 -2.20 2.23 11.82
N TYR A 87 -1.66 1.70 10.71
CA TYR A 87 -0.42 0.92 10.70
C TYR A 87 0.45 1.30 9.52
N ARG A 88 1.77 1.25 9.73
CA ARG A 88 2.77 1.48 8.71
C ARG A 88 3.52 0.20 8.42
N THR A 89 3.66 -0.12 7.16
CA THR A 89 4.42 -1.27 6.70
C THR A 89 5.07 -0.95 5.36
N HIS A 90 5.90 -1.84 4.85
CA HIS A 90 6.52 -1.68 3.54
C HIS A 90 6.80 -3.04 2.90
N ALA A 91 6.86 -3.04 1.58
CA ALA A 91 7.49 -4.11 0.80
C ALA A 91 8.51 -3.47 -0.14
N TYR A 92 9.39 -4.27 -0.70
CA TYR A 92 10.31 -3.80 -1.72
C TYR A 92 10.40 -4.81 -2.86
N ARG A 93 10.91 -4.35 -3.98
CA ARG A 93 11.33 -5.20 -5.10
C ARG A 93 12.74 -4.78 -5.52
N THR A 94 13.57 -5.77 -5.82
CA THR A 94 14.86 -5.55 -6.48
C THR A 94 14.65 -5.41 -7.99
N PHE A 95 15.13 -4.30 -8.56
CA PHE A 95 15.01 -4.00 -9.98
C PHE A 95 16.29 -4.36 -10.72
N ARG A 96 16.17 -5.18 -11.76
CA ARG A 96 17.28 -5.72 -12.54
C ARG A 96 17.28 -5.17 -13.96
N LYS A 97 18.34 -5.46 -14.70
CA LYS A 97 18.42 -5.16 -16.14
C LYS A 97 17.16 -5.70 -16.87
N GLY A 98 16.47 -4.84 -17.62
CA GLY A 98 15.22 -5.18 -18.31
C GLY A 98 13.94 -4.86 -17.52
N ASP A 99 14.04 -4.41 -16.27
CA ASP A 99 12.91 -3.91 -15.50
C ASP A 99 12.54 -2.45 -15.84
N ASP A 100 13.20 -1.83 -16.80
CA ASP A 100 12.91 -0.48 -17.26
C ASP A 100 11.44 -0.28 -17.66
N GLY A 101 10.88 0.87 -17.33
CA GLY A 101 9.55 1.29 -17.76
C GLY A 101 8.63 1.76 -16.64
N ALA A 102 7.33 1.75 -16.93
CA ALA A 102 6.28 2.16 -16.01
C ALA A 102 5.87 1.02 -15.08
N TRP A 103 5.78 1.36 -13.80
CA TRP A 103 5.43 0.47 -12.72
C TRP A 103 4.30 1.04 -11.87
N SER A 104 3.58 0.16 -11.20
CA SER A 104 2.63 0.54 -10.17
C SER A 104 2.72 -0.40 -8.97
N VAL A 105 2.36 0.12 -7.80
CA VAL A 105 2.11 -0.69 -6.61
C VAL A 105 0.65 -0.53 -6.24
N LYS A 106 -0.07 -1.63 -6.12
CA LYS A 106 -1.45 -1.67 -5.62
C LYS A 106 -1.44 -2.27 -4.21
N VAL A 107 -2.24 -1.71 -3.32
CA VAL A 107 -2.51 -2.27 -1.99
C VAL A 107 -3.91 -2.86 -2.02
N ILE A 108 -3.97 -4.17 -1.86
CA ILE A 108 -5.21 -4.94 -1.85
C ILE A 108 -5.53 -5.33 -0.40
N GLY A 109 -6.77 -5.09 0.04
CA GLY A 109 -7.28 -5.51 1.33
C GLY A 109 -7.57 -7.00 1.39
N ALA A 110 -7.79 -7.53 2.60
CA ALA A 110 -8.12 -8.95 2.79
C ALA A 110 -9.41 -9.40 2.07
N ASP A 111 -10.32 -8.46 1.79
CA ASP A 111 -11.56 -8.68 1.04
C ASP A 111 -11.39 -8.59 -0.49
N GLY A 112 -10.15 -8.38 -0.97
CA GLY A 112 -9.84 -8.17 -2.38
C GLY A 112 -10.08 -6.75 -2.88
N SER A 113 -10.52 -5.82 -2.03
CA SER A 113 -10.72 -4.42 -2.41
C SER A 113 -9.38 -3.69 -2.62
N MET A 114 -9.34 -2.73 -3.53
CA MET A 114 -8.16 -1.88 -3.71
C MET A 114 -8.22 -0.71 -2.72
N LEU A 115 -7.26 -0.68 -1.78
CA LEU A 115 -7.20 0.33 -0.72
C LEU A 115 -6.42 1.58 -1.12
N GLY A 116 -5.52 1.44 -2.09
CA GLY A 116 -4.67 2.52 -2.60
C GLY A 116 -3.70 2.02 -3.66
N SER A 117 -3.13 2.96 -4.41
CA SER A 117 -2.12 2.65 -5.43
C SER A 117 -1.20 3.84 -5.68
N THR A 118 0.01 3.56 -6.17
CA THR A 118 0.91 4.59 -6.71
C THR A 118 1.58 4.10 -7.99
N GLN A 119 2.04 5.03 -8.82
CA GLN A 119 2.71 4.77 -10.08
C GLN A 119 4.09 5.42 -10.07
N PHE A 120 5.06 4.77 -10.69
CA PHE A 120 6.43 5.26 -10.80
C PHE A 120 7.10 4.71 -12.06
N LYS A 121 8.21 5.33 -12.46
CA LYS A 121 9.03 4.91 -13.60
C LYS A 121 10.40 4.50 -13.11
N VAL A 122 10.96 3.49 -13.77
CA VAL A 122 12.32 3.00 -13.50
C VAL A 122 13.13 3.03 -14.79
N ALA A 123 14.31 3.61 -14.71
CA ALA A 123 15.38 3.51 -15.71
C ALA A 123 16.60 2.87 -15.03
N ILE A 124 17.07 1.76 -15.59
CA ILE A 124 18.24 1.03 -15.13
C ILE A 124 19.46 1.55 -15.89
N LYS A 125 20.38 2.18 -15.16
CA LYS A 125 21.68 2.57 -15.72
C LYS A 125 22.41 1.30 -16.15
N ALA A 126 23.02 1.34 -17.34
CA ALA A 126 24.01 0.32 -17.69
C ALA A 126 25.10 0.38 -16.61
N GLY A 127 25.27 -0.72 -15.85
CA GLY A 127 26.37 -0.79 -14.91
C GLY A 127 27.67 -0.67 -15.69
N GLU A 128 28.54 0.26 -15.30
CA GLU A 128 29.95 0.15 -15.66
C GLU A 128 30.46 -1.16 -15.05
N GLU A 129 30.72 -2.13 -15.91
CA GLU A 129 31.46 -3.34 -15.58
C GLU A 129 32.83 -2.88 -15.04
N LYS A 130 33.11 -3.19 -13.77
CA LYS A 130 34.40 -2.91 -13.15
C LYS A 130 35.25 -4.16 -13.16
#